data_AF-A0A7S0EXS8-F1
#
_entry.id   AF-A0A7S0EXS8-F1
#
_cell.length_a   1.000
_cell.length_b   1.000
_cell.length_c   1.000
_cell.angle_alpha   90.00
_cell.angle_beta   90.00
_cell.angle_gamma   90.00
#
_symmetry.space_group_name_H-M   'P 1'
#
loop_
_entity.id
_entity.type
_entity.pdbx_description
1 polymer ?
#
loop_
_entity_poly.entity_id
_entity_poly.type
_entity_poly.pdbx_seq_one_letter_code
_entity_poly.pdbx_strand_id
1 'polypeptide(L)'
;VKRPMFQSAAASSSTLVSMPEEWKLLSIERIFDCRCCKLDGKDAVDVENGLITEEEMRSNVEYLVLGHFERKEGDTKGTHTMLWLALADFDDSAVSNEVVDAKLDGWELQGAQIRKEAHRLQRQGA
;
A
#
# COMPACT_ATOMS: atom_id res chain seq x y z
N VAL A 1 16.84 39.70 -13.49
CA VAL A 1 16.91 38.23 -13.36
C VAL A 1 15.62 37.74 -12.72
N LYS A 2 14.69 37.17 -13.50
CA LYS A 2 13.40 36.64 -13.00
C LYS A 2 13.59 35.17 -12.62
N ARG A 3 13.29 34.79 -11.37
CA ARG A 3 13.28 33.39 -10.92
C ARG A 3 12.06 32.68 -11.52
N PRO A 4 12.17 31.44 -12.02
CA PRO A 4 10.98 30.67 -12.38
C PRO A 4 10.23 30.29 -11.11
N MET A 5 8.93 30.60 -11.08
CA MET A 5 7.97 30.01 -10.16
C MET A 5 7.92 28.51 -10.44
N PHE A 6 8.31 27.69 -9.47
CA PHE A 6 7.90 26.29 -9.46
C PHE A 6 6.39 26.27 -9.22
N GLN A 7 5.63 26.09 -10.30
CA GLN A 7 4.27 25.59 -10.18
C GLN A 7 4.39 24.20 -9.56
N SER A 8 3.93 24.06 -8.31
CA SER A 8 3.67 22.76 -7.72
C SER A 8 2.68 22.08 -8.66
N ALA A 9 3.16 21.06 -9.38
CA ALA A 9 2.28 20.20 -10.15
C ALA A 9 1.24 19.70 -9.17
N ALA A 10 -0.02 20.11 -9.38
CA ALA A 10 -1.16 19.59 -8.66
C ALA A 10 -0.96 18.07 -8.59
N ALA A 11 -0.89 17.55 -7.36
CA ALA A 11 -0.74 16.13 -7.10
C ALA A 11 -1.78 15.44 -7.98
N SER A 12 -1.30 14.79 -9.04
CA SER A 12 -2.14 13.97 -9.90
C SER A 12 -2.84 13.03 -8.95
N SER A 13 -4.15 13.22 -8.78
CA SER A 13 -5.02 12.32 -8.03
C SER A 13 -4.74 10.95 -8.62
N SER A 14 -3.93 10.18 -7.88
CA SER A 14 -3.47 8.90 -8.38
C SER A 14 -4.68 8.01 -8.21
N THR A 15 -5.47 7.90 -9.28
CA THR A 15 -6.44 6.83 -9.48
C THR A 15 -5.64 5.52 -9.57
N LEU A 16 -4.93 5.19 -8.50
CA LEU A 16 -4.21 3.93 -8.39
C LEU A 16 -5.29 2.89 -8.22
N VAL A 17 -5.36 2.03 -9.22
CA VAL A 17 -6.38 0.99 -9.40
C VAL A 17 -6.32 0.06 -8.19
N SER A 18 -7.34 0.12 -7.32
CA SER A 18 -7.61 -0.94 -6.34
C SER A 18 -7.91 -2.24 -7.09
N MET A 19 -7.73 -3.40 -6.43
CA MET A 19 -8.00 -4.68 -7.08
C MET A 19 -9.44 -4.75 -7.61
N PRO A 20 -9.64 -5.03 -8.92
CA PRO A 20 -10.99 -5.25 -9.44
C PRO A 20 -11.64 -6.49 -8.80
N GLU A 21 -12.95 -6.44 -8.54
CA GLU A 21 -13.69 -7.52 -7.83
C GLU A 21 -13.57 -8.91 -8.48
N GLU A 22 -13.37 -8.97 -9.80
CA GLU A 22 -13.24 -10.23 -10.54
C GLU A 22 -11.83 -10.85 -10.48
N TRP A 23 -10.86 -10.13 -9.90
CA TRP A 23 -9.46 -10.56 -9.90
C TRP A 23 -9.11 -11.32 -8.64
N LYS A 24 -8.21 -12.29 -8.77
CA LYS A 24 -7.70 -13.07 -7.64
C LYS A 24 -6.18 -13.00 -7.59
N LEU A 25 -5.63 -12.66 -6.43
CA LEU A 25 -4.19 -12.70 -6.20
C LEU A 25 -3.70 -14.17 -6.12
N LEU A 26 -2.75 -14.53 -6.98
CA LEU A 26 -2.17 -15.86 -7.05
C LEU A 26 -0.80 -15.95 -6.37
N SER A 27 -0.01 -14.88 -6.43
CA SER A 27 1.28 -14.81 -5.73
C SER A 27 1.72 -13.37 -5.48
N ILE A 28 2.47 -13.17 -4.40
CA ILE A 28 3.08 -11.88 -4.04
C ILE A 28 4.56 -11.93 -4.41
N GLU A 29 4.98 -11.10 -5.36
CA GLU A 29 6.40 -10.90 -5.63
C GLU A 29 6.99 -9.97 -4.57
N ARG A 30 6.39 -8.78 -4.42
CA ARG A 30 6.89 -7.73 -3.53
C ARG A 30 5.80 -6.76 -3.08
N ILE A 31 5.94 -6.26 -1.85
CA ILE A 31 5.18 -5.13 -1.31
C ILE A 31 6.08 -3.89 -1.34
N PHE A 32 5.57 -2.77 -1.83
CA PHE A 32 6.32 -1.53 -2.02
C PHE A 32 5.93 -0.45 -1.03
N ASP A 33 4.66 -0.34 -0.70
CA ASP A 33 4.13 0.78 0.08
C ASP A 33 2.86 0.39 0.82
N CYS A 34 2.46 1.21 1.79
CA CYS A 34 1.17 1.14 2.45
C CYS A 34 0.51 2.52 2.44
N ARG A 35 -0.82 2.56 2.37
CA ARG A 35 -1.58 3.80 2.51
C ARG A 35 -2.86 3.53 3.29
N CYS A 36 -3.40 4.57 3.93
CA CYS A 36 -4.73 4.52 4.55
C CYS A 36 -5.72 5.22 3.63
N CYS A 37 -6.67 4.48 3.06
CA CYS A 37 -7.38 4.91 1.84
C CYS A 37 -8.73 5.56 2.11
N LYS A 38 -9.35 5.29 3.26
CA LYS A 38 -10.73 5.69 3.53
C LYS A 38 -10.92 6.04 5.00
N LEU A 39 -10.58 7.27 5.35
CA LEU A 39 -11.31 7.98 6.40
C LEU A 39 -12.17 9.06 5.74
N ASP A 40 -12.88 8.68 4.67
CA ASP A 40 -13.74 9.61 3.94
C ASP A 40 -14.79 10.19 4.90
N GLY A 41 -14.64 11.48 5.22
CA GLY A 41 -15.55 12.23 6.09
C GLY A 41 -15.19 12.27 7.57
N LYS A 42 -14.08 11.66 8.02
CA LYS A 42 -13.60 11.79 9.40
C LYS A 42 -12.26 12.53 9.42
N ASP A 43 -12.23 13.69 10.06
CA ASP A 43 -11.03 14.53 10.11
C ASP A 43 -10.05 14.07 11.22
N ALA A 44 -8.90 14.74 11.34
CA ALA A 44 -7.91 14.43 12.38
C ALA A 44 -8.48 14.55 13.81
N VAL A 45 -9.54 15.34 14.00
CA VAL A 45 -10.21 15.55 15.29
C VAL A 45 -11.05 14.34 15.66
N ASP A 46 -11.68 13.66 14.69
CA ASP A 46 -12.39 12.40 14.92
C ASP A 46 -11.44 11.26 15.35
N VAL A 47 -10.21 11.25 14.81
CA VAL A 47 -9.15 10.32 15.26
C VAL A 47 -8.72 10.65 16.70
N GLU A 48 -8.43 11.92 17.01
CA GLU A 48 -8.02 12.34 18.36
C GLU A 48 -9.11 12.12 19.42
N ASN A 49 -10.38 12.19 19.02
CA ASN A 49 -11.53 11.94 19.90
C ASN A 49 -11.86 10.44 20.05
N GLY A 50 -11.12 9.53 19.41
CA GLY A 50 -11.34 8.09 19.51
C GLY A 50 -12.59 7.59 18.77
N LEU A 51 -13.06 8.34 17.77
CA LEU A 51 -14.24 7.99 16.95
C LEU A 51 -13.89 7.07 15.77
N ILE A 52 -12.62 6.66 15.67
CA ILE A 52 -12.12 5.62 14.77
C ILE A 52 -11.49 4.54 15.62
N THR A 53 -12.07 3.36 15.57
CA THR A 53 -11.55 2.18 16.25
C THR A 53 -10.27 1.68 15.58
N GLU A 54 -9.44 0.93 16.33
CA GLU A 54 -8.24 0.30 15.77
C GLU A 54 -8.61 -0.69 14.64
N GLU A 55 -9.76 -1.36 14.79
CA GLU A 55 -10.36 -2.21 13.76
C GLU A 55 -10.68 -1.42 12.49
N GLU A 56 -11.39 -0.28 12.60
CA GLU A 56 -11.66 0.59 11.45
C GLU A 56 -10.36 1.08 10.81
N MET A 57 -9.34 1.45 11.59
CA MET A 57 -8.07 1.89 11.02
C MET A 57 -7.40 0.76 10.23
N ARG A 58 -7.35 -0.46 10.78
CA ARG A 58 -6.79 -1.64 10.13
C ARG A 58 -7.52 -2.01 8.85
N SER A 59 -8.85 -1.97 8.84
CA SER A 59 -9.65 -2.27 7.64
C SER A 59 -9.46 -1.27 6.50
N ASN A 60 -8.89 -0.09 6.76
CA ASN A 60 -8.66 0.96 5.76
C ASN A 60 -7.22 1.00 5.23
N VAL A 61 -6.33 0.12 5.72
CA VAL A 61 -4.97 -0.01 5.20
C VAL A 61 -5.00 -0.81 3.89
N GLU A 62 -4.39 -0.23 2.85
CA GLU A 62 -4.07 -0.95 1.62
C GLU A 62 -2.55 -0.99 1.41
N TYR A 63 -2.09 -2.05 0.77
CA TYR A 63 -0.69 -2.28 0.42
C TYR A 63 -0.50 -2.26 -1.09
N LEU A 64 0.56 -1.58 -1.55
CA LEU A 64 0.94 -1.58 -2.95
C LEU A 64 1.74 -2.84 -3.25
N VAL A 65 1.13 -3.76 -3.97
CA VAL A 65 1.66 -5.10 -4.21
C VAL A 65 1.94 -5.32 -5.68
N LEU A 66 3.17 -5.73 -5.98
CA LEU A 66 3.50 -6.40 -7.24
C LEU A 66 3.24 -7.89 -7.05
N GLY A 67 2.31 -8.41 -7.84
CA GLY A 67 1.88 -9.79 -7.76
C GLY A 67 1.46 -10.35 -9.10
N HIS A 68 1.17 -11.65 -9.09
CA HIS A 68 0.52 -12.36 -10.18
C HIS A 68 -0.97 -12.49 -9.87
N PHE A 69 -1.81 -12.07 -10.82
CA PHE A 69 -3.25 -12.03 -10.65
C PHE A 69 -3.94 -12.86 -11.72
N GLU A 70 -4.95 -13.62 -11.33
CA GLU A 70 -5.96 -14.18 -12.22
C GLU A 70 -7.02 -13.11 -12.50
N ARG A 71 -7.31 -12.82 -13.77
CA ARG A 71 -8.28 -11.75 -14.11
C ARG A 71 -9.72 -12.26 -14.22
N LYS A 72 -9.88 -13.55 -14.51
CA LYS A 72 -11.12 -14.30 -14.69
C LYS A 72 -10.84 -15.76 -14.40
N GLU A 73 -11.82 -16.47 -13.89
CA GLU A 73 -11.71 -17.91 -13.62
C GLU A 73 -11.21 -18.67 -14.87
N GLY A 74 -10.11 -19.40 -14.71
CA GLY A 74 -9.47 -20.15 -15.78
C GLY A 74 -8.49 -19.34 -16.64
N ASP A 75 -8.15 -18.11 -16.24
CA ASP A 75 -7.06 -17.34 -16.84
C ASP A 75 -5.69 -17.93 -16.43
N THR A 76 -5.33 -19.01 -17.13
CA THR A 76 -4.10 -19.77 -16.89
C THR A 76 -2.80 -18.96 -17.07
N LYS A 77 -2.84 -17.83 -17.78
CA LYS A 77 -1.67 -16.96 -17.93
C LYS A 77 -1.59 -15.95 -16.79
N GLY A 78 -2.75 -15.47 -16.33
CA GLY A 78 -2.85 -14.37 -15.39
C GLY A 78 -2.12 -13.12 -15.89
N THR A 79 -1.88 -12.17 -14.99
CA THR A 79 -1.19 -10.92 -15.28
C THR A 79 -0.29 -10.54 -14.11
N HIS A 80 0.96 -10.18 -14.41
CA HIS A 80 1.86 -9.59 -13.43
C HIS A 80 1.70 -8.07 -13.48
N THR A 81 1.27 -7.47 -12.37
CA THR A 81 1.06 -6.02 -12.28
C THR A 81 1.16 -5.54 -10.84
N MET A 82 1.08 -4.22 -10.64
CA MET A 82 0.99 -3.58 -9.34
C MET A 82 -0.43 -3.10 -9.06
N LEU A 83 -0.98 -3.46 -7.90
CA LEU A 83 -2.29 -3.02 -7.43
C LEU A 83 -2.24 -2.67 -5.94
N TRP A 84 -3.18 -1.83 -5.50
CA TRP A 84 -3.43 -1.67 -4.07
C TRP A 84 -4.41 -2.74 -3.59
N LEU A 85 -4.02 -3.42 -2.52
CA LEU A 85 -4.76 -4.52 -1.92
C LEU A 85 -5.08 -4.18 -0.46
N ALA A 86 -6.36 -4.21 -0.10
CA ALA A 86 -6.79 -4.21 1.28
C ALA A 86 -6.50 -5.56 1.94
N LEU A 87 -6.55 -5.61 3.28
CA LEU A 87 -6.36 -6.89 4.00
C LEU A 87 -7.34 -7.98 3.55
N ALA A 88 -8.59 -7.61 3.29
CA ALA A 88 -9.62 -8.53 2.80
C ALA A 88 -9.26 -9.16 1.43
N ASP A 89 -8.51 -8.44 0.58
CA ASP A 89 -8.09 -8.97 -0.72
C ASP A 89 -7.05 -10.10 -0.57
N PHE A 90 -6.32 -10.14 0.54
CA PHE A 90 -5.43 -11.26 0.87
C PHE A 90 -6.22 -12.46 1.39
N ASP A 91 -7.25 -12.24 2.19
CA ASP A 91 -8.11 -13.30 2.74
C ASP A 91 -8.81 -14.10 1.63
N ASP A 92 -9.22 -13.43 0.55
CA ASP A 92 -9.88 -14.05 -0.61
C ASP A 92 -8.88 -14.55 -1.69
N SER A 93 -7.57 -14.44 -1.43
CA SER A 93 -6.51 -14.80 -2.38
C SER A 93 -6.21 -16.31 -2.43
N ALA A 94 -5.41 -16.73 -3.40
CA ALA A 94 -4.83 -18.09 -3.41
C ALA A 94 -3.51 -18.17 -2.62
N VAL A 95 -3.04 -17.06 -2.05
CA VAL A 95 -1.80 -16.98 -1.27
C VAL A 95 -2.12 -17.32 0.18
N SER A 96 -1.35 -18.21 0.80
CA SER A 96 -1.60 -18.56 2.21
C SER A 96 -1.24 -17.38 3.13
N ASN A 97 -1.94 -17.30 4.26
CA ASN A 97 -1.71 -16.23 5.25
C ASN A 97 -0.26 -16.19 5.73
N GLU A 98 0.40 -17.34 5.89
CA GLU A 98 1.81 -17.37 6.29
C GLU A 98 2.73 -16.72 5.26
N VAL A 99 2.41 -16.83 3.97
CA VAL A 99 3.16 -16.18 2.90
C VAL A 99 2.88 -14.68 2.88
N VAL A 100 1.63 -14.27 3.09
CA VAL A 100 1.24 -12.86 3.21
C VAL A 100 1.97 -12.21 4.38
N ASP A 101 1.91 -12.81 5.56
CA ASP A 101 2.58 -12.33 6.77
C ASP A 101 4.09 -12.20 6.56
N ALA A 102 4.74 -13.23 5.99
CA ALA A 102 6.17 -13.18 5.70
C ALA A 102 6.55 -12.06 4.72
N LYS A 103 5.67 -11.72 3.75
CA LYS A 103 5.89 -10.62 2.80
C LYS A 103 5.70 -9.25 3.46
N LEU A 104 4.71 -9.11 4.34
CA LEU A 104 4.49 -7.90 5.14
C LEU A 104 5.65 -7.65 6.09
N ASP A 105 6.07 -8.66 6.86
CA ASP A 105 7.22 -8.60 7.76
C ASP A 105 8.50 -8.20 7.02
N GLY A 106 8.72 -8.80 5.85
CA GLY A 106 9.87 -8.49 5.00
C GLY A 106 9.87 -7.03 4.52
N TRP A 107 8.70 -6.49 4.16
CA TRP A 107 8.55 -5.09 3.77
C TRP A 107 8.77 -4.14 4.95
N GLU A 108 8.19 -4.42 6.13
CA GLU A 108 8.38 -3.60 7.33
C GLU A 108 9.85 -3.54 7.75
N LEU A 109 10.54 -4.69 7.75
CA LEU A 109 11.95 -4.79 8.07
C LEU A 109 12.80 -3.98 7.09
N GLN A 110 12.54 -4.09 5.79
CA GLN A 110 13.24 -3.30 4.78
C GLN A 110 13.02 -1.80 4.99
N GLY A 111 11.78 -1.38 5.28
CA GLY A 111 11.46 0.01 5.59
C GLY A 111 12.20 0.53 6.83
N ALA A 112 12.27 -0.27 7.90
CA ALA A 112 13.00 0.08 9.11
C ALA A 112 14.50 0.27 8.85
N GLN A 113 15.11 -0.61 8.04
CA GLN A 113 16.51 -0.49 7.64
C GLN A 113 16.77 0.80 6.85
N ILE A 114 15.91 1.11 5.87
CA ILE A 114 16.00 2.34 5.07
C ILE A 114 15.87 3.59 5.95
N ARG A 115 14.90 3.63 6.87
CA ARG A 115 14.73 4.77 7.80
C ARG A 115 15.94 4.96 8.70
N LYS A 116 16.49 3.87 9.24
CA LYS A 116 17.72 3.90 10.05
C LYS A 116 18.89 4.49 9.27
N GLU A 117 19.04 4.09 8.01
CA GLU A 117 20.09 4.58 7.12
C GLU A 117 19.89 6.05 6.73
N ALA A 118 18.67 6.46 6.42
CA ALA A 118 18.33 7.86 6.16
C ALA A 118 18.72 8.76 7.35
N HIS A 119 18.39 8.35 8.58
CA HIS A 119 18.80 9.06 9.80
C HIS A 119 20.31 9.05 10.03
N ARG A 120 21.02 8.01 9.60
CA ARG A 120 22.49 7.98 9.64
C ARG A 120 23.07 9.03 8.70
N LEU A 121 22.58 9.10 7.46
CA LEU A 121 23.02 10.06 6.45
C LEU A 121 22.70 11.51 6.84
N GLN A 122 21.52 11.78 7.39
CA GLN A 122 21.14 13.11 7.89
C GLN A 122 22.09 13.63 8.98
N ARG A 123 22.58 12.74 9.86
CA ARG A 123 23.54 13.10 10.92
C ARG A 123 24.96 13.31 10.41
N GLN A 124 25.29 12.84 9.21
CA GLN A 124 26.61 13.02 8.59
C GLN A 124 26.67 14.23 7.65
N GLY A 125 25.52 14.73 7.21
CA GLY A 125 25.39 15.93 6.39
C GLY A 125 25.05 17.21 7.16
N ALA A 126 25.04 17.16 8.50
CA ALA A 126 24.86 18.30 9.41
C ALA A 126 26.18 18.60 10.14
#